data_AF-A0A4P5NTQ2-F1
#
_entry.id   AF-A0A4P5NTQ2-F1
#
_cell.length_a   1.000
_cell.length_b   1.000
_cell.length_c   1.000
_cell.angle_alpha   90.00
_cell.angle_beta   90.00
_cell.angle_gamma   90.00
#
_symmetry.space_group_name_H-M   'P 1'
#
loop_
_entity.id
_entity.type
_entity.pdbx_description
1 polymer ?
#
loop_
_entity_poly.entity_id
_entity_poly.type
_entity_poly.pdbx_seq_one_letter_code
_entity_poly.pdbx_strand_id
1 'polypeptide(L)'
;MIDALHHNGIITAHHVAAARFWATDYRIGVMGEEDPHLDRTSLGLSVRPLNGRMGSINRYRYIHDIIGNRYERILIATMINNQPLDEIASHARYDPRHMGSVLALLLDFLTRHYDAMPGHLWRG
;
A
#
# COMPACT_ATOMS: atom_id res chain seq x y z
N MET A 1 -12.14 -3.11 1.11
CA MET A 1 -12.01 -3.74 -0.22
C MET A 1 -11.09 -4.97 -0.24
N ILE A 2 -9.85 -4.89 0.28
CA ILE A 2 -8.90 -6.02 0.25
C ILE A 2 -9.43 -7.29 0.91
N ASP A 3 -10.12 -7.17 2.05
CA ASP A 3 -10.69 -8.35 2.71
C ASP A 3 -11.78 -9.02 1.86
N ALA A 4 -12.52 -8.26 1.05
CA ALA A 4 -13.52 -8.81 0.12
C ALA A 4 -12.86 -9.55 -1.05
N LEU A 5 -11.76 -9.02 -1.59
CA LEU A 5 -10.96 -9.71 -2.61
C LEU A 5 -10.36 -11.02 -2.10
N HIS A 6 -9.91 -11.03 -0.84
CA HIS A 6 -9.40 -12.24 -0.19
C HIS A 6 -10.53 -13.26 0.04
N HIS A 7 -11.68 -12.81 0.55
CA HIS A 7 -12.85 -13.67 0.76
C HIS A 7 -13.32 -14.34 -0.54
N ASN A 8 -13.27 -13.61 -1.66
CA ASN A 8 -13.64 -14.11 -2.98
C ASN A 8 -12.54 -14.95 -3.66
N GLY A 9 -11.42 -15.22 -2.98
CA GLY A 9 -10.33 -16.05 -3.49
C GLY A 9 -9.50 -15.42 -4.62
N ILE A 10 -9.65 -14.12 -4.87
CA ILE A 10 -8.91 -13.39 -5.93
C ILE A 10 -7.47 -13.12 -5.49
N ILE A 11 -7.27 -12.89 -4.19
CA ILE A 11 -5.95 -12.65 -3.59
C ILE A 11 -5.74 -13.58 -2.40
N THR A 12 -4.48 -13.82 -2.04
CA THR A 12 -4.07 -14.71 -0.96
C THR A 12 -3.81 -13.96 0.35
N ALA A 13 -3.62 -14.67 1.46
CA ALA A 13 -3.21 -14.08 2.72
C ALA A 13 -1.86 -13.33 2.62
N HIS A 14 -0.94 -13.80 1.79
CA HIS A 14 0.34 -13.13 1.54
C HIS A 14 0.13 -11.78 0.83
N HIS A 15 -0.80 -11.73 -0.14
CA HIS A 15 -1.18 -10.48 -0.79
C HIS A 15 -1.80 -9.49 0.19
N VAL A 16 -2.64 -9.96 1.11
CA VAL A 16 -3.22 -9.11 2.17
C VAL A 16 -2.13 -8.54 3.06
N ALA A 17 -1.14 -9.35 3.45
CA ALA A 17 -0.01 -8.90 4.25
C ALA A 17 0.80 -7.82 3.50
N ALA A 18 1.19 -8.09 2.24
CA ALA A 18 1.93 -7.13 1.41
C ALA A 18 1.15 -5.83 1.18
N ALA A 19 -0.17 -5.90 0.96
CA ALA A 19 -1.04 -4.74 0.82
C ALA A 19 -1.04 -3.87 2.09
N ARG A 20 -1.25 -4.49 3.26
CA ARG A 20 -1.26 -3.80 4.56
C ARG A 20 0.10 -3.21 4.89
N PHE A 21 1.17 -3.92 4.52
CA PHE A 21 2.53 -3.48 4.76
C PHE A 21 2.88 -2.26 3.91
N TRP A 22 2.61 -2.30 2.61
CA TRP A 22 2.75 -1.13 1.72
C TRP A 22 1.91 0.06 2.17
N ALA A 23 0.66 -0.16 2.56
CA ALA A 23 -0.21 0.93 3.01
C ALA A 23 0.29 1.56 4.32
N THR A 24 0.92 0.78 5.19
CA THR A 24 1.59 1.28 6.41
C THR A 24 2.79 2.14 6.04
N ASP A 25 3.64 1.66 5.12
CA ASP A 25 4.82 2.39 4.66
C ASP A 25 4.45 3.71 3.97
N TYR A 26 3.38 3.73 3.18
CA TYR A 26 2.85 4.95 2.57
C TYR A 26 2.32 5.93 3.63
N ARG A 27 1.48 5.47 4.57
CA ARG A 27 0.92 6.35 5.61
C ARG A 27 1.99 6.96 6.51
N ILE A 28 2.97 6.16 6.94
CA ILE A 28 4.03 6.64 7.84
C ILE A 28 5.09 7.44 7.07
N GLY A 29 5.53 6.92 5.93
CA GLY A 29 6.66 7.47 5.19
C GLY A 29 6.31 8.67 4.32
N VAL A 30 5.13 8.66 3.70
CA VAL A 30 4.70 9.67 2.71
C VAL A 30 3.73 10.66 3.33
N MET A 31 2.59 10.18 3.85
CA MET A 31 1.56 11.08 4.40
C MET A 31 2.04 11.70 5.73
N GLY A 32 2.63 10.90 6.62
CA GLY A 32 3.11 11.36 7.91
C GLY A 32 2.00 12.07 8.71
N GLU A 33 2.28 13.31 9.14
CA GLU A 33 1.32 14.14 9.88
C GLU A 33 0.10 14.56 9.06
N GLU A 34 0.11 14.40 7.73
CA GLU A 34 -1.02 14.68 6.85
C GLU A 34 -1.96 13.48 6.69
N ASP A 35 -1.65 12.32 7.30
CA ASP A 35 -2.58 11.18 7.31
C ASP A 35 -3.89 11.58 8.04
N PRO A 36 -5.05 11.58 7.34
CA PRO A 36 -6.33 11.94 7.95
C PRO A 36 -6.77 10.93 9.02
N HIS A 37 -6.20 9.73 9.01
CA HIS A 37 -6.44 8.66 9.98
C HIS A 37 -5.35 8.56 11.05
N LEU A 38 -4.46 9.55 11.14
CA LEU A 38 -3.47 9.60 12.20
C LEU A 38 -4.13 9.90 13.54
N ASP A 39 -4.01 8.97 14.47
CA ASP A 39 -4.41 9.19 15.87
C ASP A 39 -3.53 10.29 16.48
N ARG A 40 -4.19 11.33 17.00
CA ARG A 40 -3.55 12.47 17.66
C ARG A 40 -3.97 12.54 19.11
N THR A 41 -3.01 12.94 19.94
CA THR A 41 -3.27 13.34 21.33
C THR A 41 -4.17 14.58 21.37
N SER A 42 -4.71 14.91 22.54
CA SER A 42 -5.46 16.15 22.76
C SER A 42 -4.65 17.43 22.45
N LEU A 43 -3.33 17.33 22.40
CA LEU A 43 -2.40 18.41 22.04
C LEU A 43 -2.04 18.44 20.55
N GLY A 44 -2.67 17.59 19.73
CA GLY A 44 -2.43 17.54 18.28
C GLY A 44 -1.16 16.79 17.86
N LEU A 45 -0.40 16.22 18.81
CA LEU A 45 0.77 15.40 18.51
C LEU A 45 0.37 13.99 18.08
N SER A 46 1.08 13.42 17.11
CA SER A 46 0.93 12.02 16.70
C SER A 46 1.10 11.06 17.88
N VAL A 47 0.16 10.13 18.03
CA VAL A 47 0.22 9.04 19.01
C VAL A 47 1.12 7.90 18.52
N ARG A 48 1.33 7.78 17.21
CA ARG A 48 2.22 6.76 16.66
C ARG A 48 3.68 7.14 16.93
N PRO A 49 4.51 6.21 17.43
CA PRO A 49 5.95 6.43 17.42
C PRO A 49 6.40 6.63 15.96
N LEU A 50 7.00 7.78 15.66
CA LEU A 50 7.67 8.05 14.38
C LEU A 50 9.05 7.37 14.32
N ASN A 51 9.49 6.72 15.39
CA ASN A 51 10.60 5.77 15.41
C ASN A 51 10.21 4.64 14.42
N GLY A 52 10.97 4.41 13.35
CA GLY A 52 10.49 3.57 12.25
C GLY A 52 10.23 4.33 10.94
N ARG A 53 10.05 5.66 11.00
CA ARG A 53 9.64 6.46 9.82
C ARG A 53 10.67 6.40 8.71
N MET A 54 11.95 6.45 9.05
CA MET A 54 13.03 6.33 8.07
C MET A 54 12.99 4.96 7.37
N GLY A 55 12.76 3.87 8.11
CA GLY A 55 12.53 2.55 7.51
C GLY A 55 11.35 2.57 6.53
N SER A 56 10.20 3.10 6.93
CA SER A 56 9.03 3.19 6.04
C SER A 56 9.27 4.04 4.80
N ILE A 57 9.96 5.19 4.92
CA ILE A 57 10.35 6.02 3.78
C ILE A 57 11.23 5.22 2.81
N ASN A 58 12.24 4.53 3.33
CA ASN A 58 13.21 3.80 2.52
C ASN A 58 12.54 2.63 1.78
N ARG A 59 11.69 1.87 2.47
CA ARG A 59 10.92 0.76 1.86
C ARG A 59 9.93 1.28 0.82
N TYR A 60 9.20 2.35 1.13
CA TYR A 60 8.31 3.01 0.18
C TYR A 60 9.06 3.44 -1.08
N ARG A 61 10.18 4.16 -0.94
CA ARG A 61 10.99 4.62 -2.08
C ARG A 61 11.50 3.46 -2.93
N TYR A 62 12.01 2.41 -2.30
CA TYR A 62 12.44 1.20 -3.01
C TYR A 62 11.30 0.59 -3.85
N ILE A 63 10.11 0.45 -3.26
CA ILE A 63 8.95 -0.09 -3.98
C ILE A 63 8.48 0.89 -5.08
N HIS A 64 8.43 2.19 -4.79
CA HIS A 64 8.06 3.23 -5.74
C HIS A 64 8.95 3.21 -6.99
N ASP A 65 10.26 3.09 -6.81
CA ASP A 65 11.23 3.05 -7.91
C ASP A 65 11.03 1.82 -8.82
N ILE A 66 10.45 0.73 -8.29
CA ILE A 66 10.17 -0.51 -9.01
C ILE A 66 8.81 -0.46 -9.73
N ILE A 67 7.74 -0.06 -9.03
CA ILE A 67 6.39 -0.10 -9.57
C ILE A 67 6.06 1.16 -10.38
N GLY A 68 6.70 2.29 -10.07
CA GLY A 68 6.45 3.58 -10.69
C GLY A 68 5.07 4.19 -10.39
N ASN A 69 4.95 5.47 -10.75
CA ASN A 69 3.78 6.31 -10.49
C ASN A 69 2.43 5.71 -10.92
N ARG A 70 2.38 4.98 -12.05
CA ARG A 70 1.12 4.43 -12.58
C ARG A 70 0.52 3.40 -11.63
N TYR A 71 1.31 2.43 -11.20
CA TYR A 71 0.83 1.36 -10.33
C TYR A 71 0.72 1.81 -8.87
N GLU A 72 1.54 2.76 -8.46
CA GLU A 72 1.37 3.44 -7.17
C GLU A 72 0.00 4.11 -7.06
N ARG A 73 -0.47 4.84 -8.09
CA ARG A 73 -1.82 5.44 -8.07
C ARG A 73 -2.92 4.40 -7.88
N ILE A 74 -2.76 3.21 -8.47
CA ILE A 74 -3.70 2.10 -8.26
C ILE A 74 -3.65 1.63 -6.80
N LEU A 75 -2.47 1.50 -6.20
CA LEU A 75 -2.34 1.13 -4.79
C LEU A 75 -2.90 2.19 -3.85
N ILE A 76 -2.69 3.48 -4.11
CA ILE A 76 -3.26 4.59 -3.33
C ILE A 76 -4.79 4.52 -3.39
N ALA A 77 -5.34 4.46 -4.61
CA ALA A 77 -6.78 4.33 -4.82
C ALA A 77 -7.36 3.11 -4.08
N THR A 78 -6.63 2.00 -4.10
CA THR A 78 -7.08 0.73 -3.52
C THR A 78 -6.97 0.68 -2.00
N MET A 79 -5.81 1.02 -1.45
CA MET A 79 -5.44 0.72 -0.06
C MET A 79 -5.55 1.92 0.88
N ILE A 80 -5.49 3.13 0.31
CA ILE A 80 -5.55 4.38 1.07
C ILE A 80 -6.95 4.97 0.95
N ASN A 81 -7.45 5.14 -0.28
CA ASN A 81 -8.75 5.75 -0.54
C ASN A 81 -9.91 4.75 -0.47
N ASN A 82 -9.62 3.43 -0.45
CA ASN A 82 -10.62 2.35 -0.49
C ASN A 82 -11.66 2.54 -1.62
N GLN A 83 -11.21 3.03 -2.79
CA GLN A 83 -12.06 3.24 -3.96
C GLN A 83 -12.54 1.88 -4.53
N PRO A 84 -13.78 1.80 -5.04
CA PRO A 84 -14.29 0.62 -5.73
C PRO A 84 -13.45 0.22 -6.96
N LEU A 85 -13.34 -1.09 -7.24
CA LEU A 85 -12.50 -1.59 -8.35
C LEU A 85 -12.98 -1.14 -9.73
N ASP A 86 -14.29 -0.99 -9.93
CA ASP A 86 -14.89 -0.49 -11.16
C ASP A 86 -14.52 0.98 -11.41
N GLU A 87 -14.54 1.80 -10.36
CA GLU A 87 -14.07 3.19 -10.41
C GLU A 87 -12.57 3.24 -10.76
N ILE A 88 -11.74 2.40 -10.10
CA ILE A 88 -10.30 2.32 -10.36
C ILE A 88 -10.04 1.89 -11.80
N ALA A 89 -10.74 0.87 -12.28
CA ALA A 89 -10.60 0.36 -13.64
C ALA A 89 -10.91 1.43 -14.69
N SER A 90 -11.99 2.19 -14.49
CA SER A 90 -12.37 3.31 -15.37
C SER A 90 -11.26 4.35 -15.47
N HIS A 91 -10.74 4.81 -14.33
CA HIS A 91 -9.66 5.81 -14.30
C HIS A 91 -8.34 5.29 -14.89
N ALA A 92 -8.03 4.02 -14.66
CA ALA A 92 -6.81 3.37 -15.14
C ALA A 92 -6.89 2.86 -16.58
N ARG A 93 -8.07 2.99 -17.23
CA ARG A 93 -8.40 2.46 -18.56
C ARG A 93 -8.20 0.94 -18.67
N TYR A 94 -8.58 0.22 -17.62
CA TYR A 94 -8.67 -1.24 -17.64
C TYR A 94 -10.12 -1.69 -17.79
N ASP A 95 -10.31 -2.91 -18.30
CA ASP A 95 -11.60 -3.58 -18.19
C ASP A 95 -11.89 -3.86 -16.70
N PRO A 96 -13.02 -3.39 -16.14
CA PRO A 96 -13.41 -3.67 -14.75
C PRO A 96 -13.36 -5.16 -14.38
N ARG A 97 -13.63 -6.05 -15.33
CA ARG A 97 -13.58 -7.51 -15.13
C ARG A 97 -12.17 -8.03 -14.85
N HIS A 98 -11.14 -7.31 -15.30
CA HIS A 98 -9.74 -7.71 -15.14
C HIS A 98 -9.04 -6.98 -13.99
N MET A 99 -9.66 -5.97 -13.39
CA MET A 99 -9.01 -5.14 -12.37
C MET A 99 -8.60 -5.94 -11.12
N GLY A 100 -9.40 -6.94 -10.74
CA GLY A 100 -9.04 -7.87 -9.67
C GLY A 100 -7.74 -8.63 -9.97
N SER A 101 -7.57 -9.13 -11.19
CA SER A 101 -6.36 -9.83 -11.63
C SER A 101 -5.15 -8.89 -11.75
N VAL A 102 -5.35 -7.66 -12.24
CA VAL A 102 -4.30 -6.62 -12.26
C VAL A 102 -3.80 -6.33 -10.84
N LEU A 103 -4.72 -6.18 -9.89
CA LEU A 103 -4.38 -5.95 -8.50
C LEU A 103 -3.69 -7.17 -7.87
N ALA A 104 -4.16 -8.38 -8.16
CA ALA A 104 -3.50 -9.61 -7.70
C ALA A 104 -2.05 -9.69 -8.19
N LEU A 105 -1.80 -9.40 -9.48
CA LEU A 105 -0.44 -9.37 -10.04
C LEU A 105 0.43 -8.30 -9.36
N LEU A 106 -0.10 -7.10 -9.14
CA LEU A 106 0.64 -6.04 -8.46
C LEU A 106 0.98 -6.42 -7.02
N LEU A 107 0.08 -7.09 -6.31
CA LEU A 107 0.31 -7.62 -4.97
C LEU A 107 1.32 -8.78 -4.96
N ASP A 108 1.35 -9.57 -6.01
CA ASP A 108 2.35 -10.61 -6.25
C ASP A 108 3.75 -9.99 -6.37
N PHE A 109 3.89 -8.91 -7.16
CA PHE A 109 5.13 -8.14 -7.25
C PHE A 109 5.54 -7.57 -5.90
N LEU A 110 4.61 -6.92 -5.19
CA LEU A 110 4.90 -6.37 -3.86
C LEU A 110 5.39 -7.43 -2.89
N THR A 111 4.72 -8.59 -2.84
CA THR A 111 5.10 -9.71 -1.96
C THR A 111 6.55 -10.11 -2.23
N ARG A 112 6.90 -10.38 -3.49
CA ARG A 112 8.27 -10.78 -3.87
C ARG A 112 9.31 -9.72 -3.51
N HIS A 113 8.97 -8.44 -3.69
CA HIS A 113 9.91 -7.36 -3.40
C HIS A 113 10.09 -7.08 -1.92
N TYR A 114 9.07 -7.28 -1.09
CA TYR A 114 9.21 -7.25 0.36
C TYR A 114 10.01 -8.46 0.88
N ASP A 115 9.74 -9.66 0.36
CA ASP A 115 10.47 -10.87 0.76
C ASP A 115 11.96 -10.79 0.40
N ALA A 116 12.29 -10.22 -0.76
CA ALA A 116 13.66 -10.03 -1.22
C ALA A 116 14.30 -8.70 -0.76
N MET A 117 13.62 -7.94 0.10
CA MET A 117 14.03 -6.57 0.41
C MET A 117 15.35 -6.52 1.20
N PRO A 118 16.34 -5.71 0.76
CA PRO A 118 17.61 -5.60 1.46
C PRO A 118 17.47 -5.26 2.95
N GLY A 119 18.16 -6.02 3.81
CA GLY A 119 18.07 -5.92 5.28
C GLY A 119 18.31 -4.52 5.86
N HIS A 120 19.08 -3.68 5.18
CA HIS A 120 19.35 -2.31 5.65
C HIS A 120 18.14 -1.37 5.50
N LEU A 121 17.20 -1.66 4.60
CA LEU A 121 15.97 -0.87 4.42
C LEU A 121 14.95 -1.09 5.55
N TRP A 122 15.15 -2.14 6.34
CA TRP A 122 14.35 -2.44 7.53
C TRP A 122 14.82 -1.70 8.78
N ARG A 123 15.94 -0.97 8.68
CA ARG A 123 16.52 -0.23 9.80
C ARG A 123 15.98 1.20 9.87
N GLY A 124 15.80 1.69 11.09
CA GLY A 124 15.43 3.08 11.40
C GLY A 124 13.96 3.24 11.73
#